data_AF-A0A388PF07-F1
#
_entry.id   AF-A0A388PF07-F1
#
_cell.length_a   1.000
_cell.length_b   1.000
_cell.length_c   1.000
_cell.angle_alpha   90.00
_cell.angle_beta   90.00
_cell.angle_gamma   90.00
#
_symmetry.space_group_name_H-M   'P 1'
#
loop_
_entity.id
_entity.type
_entity.pdbx_description
1 polymer ?
#
loop_
_entity_poly.entity_id
_entity_poly.type
_entity_poly.pdbx_seq_one_letter_code
_entity_poly.pdbx_strand_id
1 'polypeptide(L)'
;MIKAGHAGEVLAAELSPAGPIFLALGFILLLCGLSAGRKRRLLDDTPLSKTLGVFIGEVEVTGACVTTTPFQAYLSGRPCVLYNWSVDEQWERWETETYTDDKGRTRTRRVLRSGWTTVAGNDYTQGFYLKDEFGFLWVHPRGAELETLELFSETASRDDDLYFAKGPRAAIANSTGCRMFRESGLPVGTQLFVRGRASERSDIVAPQIVQDPKAEMFIITPRKESEVSAGKNTSYWLCNIIGLIAVLVACQFFFISLAHPAVFVLAAGYLLAWAAGWVWMVFNSLVGLRNRVRQGHSLIDVQLKRRADLIPPLVACLQGYRNHEAALQTTIATLRAQAGSAPVSAIASSLLAVVENYPELKADQSFNSLMKHLTETEDRIALARAYANDITTFYNTRLERIPDTYVAGIISMERAELFQATGFERKALDVKFPA
;
A
#
# COMPACT_ATOMS: atom_id res chain seq x y z
N MET A 1 -49.58 18.92 59.25
CA MET A 1 -49.57 18.06 58.05
C MET A 1 -49.37 18.95 56.82
N ILE A 2 -48.14 19.38 56.57
CA ILE A 2 -47.78 20.19 55.40
C ILE A 2 -46.45 19.63 54.87
N LYS A 3 -46.34 19.51 53.53
CA LYS A 3 -45.18 19.10 52.70
C LYS A 3 -44.83 17.60 52.65
N ALA A 4 -45.42 16.91 51.69
CA ALA A 4 -44.85 15.69 51.09
C ALA A 4 -45.21 15.52 49.59
N GLY A 5 -45.53 16.60 48.88
CA GLY A 5 -46.13 16.52 47.52
C GLY A 5 -45.41 17.29 46.42
N HIS A 6 -44.17 17.73 46.61
CA HIS A 6 -43.46 18.52 45.60
C HIS A 6 -42.02 18.06 45.32
N ALA A 7 -41.59 16.92 45.87
CA ALA A 7 -40.24 16.39 45.66
C ALA A 7 -40.17 15.30 44.57
N GLY A 8 -41.31 14.82 44.04
CA GLY A 8 -41.36 13.68 43.12
C GLY A 8 -41.41 14.01 41.63
N GLU A 9 -41.84 15.21 41.24
CA GLU A 9 -42.12 15.54 39.82
C GLU A 9 -40.96 16.18 39.05
N VAL A 10 -39.83 16.48 39.70
CA VAL A 10 -38.68 17.14 39.05
C VAL A 10 -37.57 16.17 38.62
N LEU A 11 -37.69 14.87 38.94
CA LEU A 11 -36.60 13.89 38.78
C LEU A 11 -36.75 12.90 37.62
N ALA A 12 -37.81 13.01 36.82
CA ALA A 12 -37.96 12.26 35.58
C ALA A 12 -37.93 13.20 34.38
N ALA A 13 -36.87 14.02 34.26
CA ALA A 13 -36.48 14.50 32.95
C ALA A 13 -36.10 13.25 32.15
N GLU A 14 -36.96 12.81 31.24
CA GLU A 14 -36.63 11.79 30.25
C GLU A 14 -35.31 12.21 29.59
N LEU A 15 -34.21 11.57 30.00
CA LEU A 15 -32.92 11.80 29.35
C LEU A 15 -33.10 11.37 27.91
N SER A 16 -33.12 12.36 27.01
CA SER A 16 -33.18 12.11 25.58
C SER A 16 -32.08 11.10 25.21
N PRO A 17 -32.41 10.02 24.47
CA PRO A 17 -31.43 9.01 24.08
C PRO A 17 -30.32 9.61 23.20
N ALA A 18 -30.50 10.83 22.68
CA ALA A 18 -29.53 11.53 21.85
C ALA A 18 -28.18 11.75 22.55
N GLY A 19 -28.15 12.11 23.85
CA GLY A 19 -26.89 12.38 24.56
C GLY A 19 -25.92 11.19 24.54
N PRO A 20 -26.32 9.99 25.01
CA PRO A 20 -25.52 8.78 24.91
C PRO A 20 -25.13 8.40 23.48
N ILE A 21 -26.02 8.59 22.49
CA ILE A 21 -25.74 8.30 21.08
C ILE A 21 -24.58 9.17 20.57
N PHE A 22 -24.57 10.46 20.86
CA PHE A 22 -23.50 11.36 20.44
C PHE A 22 -22.17 11.08 21.15
N LEU A 23 -22.19 10.65 22.43
CA LEU A 23 -20.96 10.17 23.11
C LEU A 23 -20.40 8.91 22.45
N ALA A 24 -21.26 7.94 22.14
CA ALA A 24 -20.86 6.71 21.46
C ALA A 24 -20.29 7.01 20.06
N LEU A 25 -20.95 7.91 19.31
CA LEU A 25 -20.46 8.39 18.02
C LEU A 25 -19.08 9.05 18.15
N GLY A 26 -18.89 9.91 19.16
CA GLY A 26 -17.59 10.54 19.44
C GLY A 26 -16.48 9.51 19.70
N PHE A 27 -16.77 8.48 20.49
CA PHE A 27 -15.83 7.39 20.76
C PHE A 27 -15.52 6.53 19.51
N ILE A 28 -16.54 6.19 18.72
CA ILE A 28 -16.35 5.45 17.45
C ILE A 28 -15.47 6.27 16.49
N LEU A 29 -15.73 7.57 16.36
CA LEU A 29 -14.95 8.47 15.52
C LEU A 29 -13.51 8.62 16.02
N LEU A 30 -13.27 8.64 17.33
CA LEU A 30 -11.91 8.59 17.89
C LEU A 30 -11.18 7.32 17.45
N LEU A 31 -11.82 6.15 17.55
CA LEU A 31 -11.22 4.87 17.12
C LEU A 31 -10.97 4.84 15.61
N CYS A 32 -11.92 5.32 14.79
CA CYS A 32 -11.75 5.46 13.35
C CYS A 32 -10.59 6.40 13.01
N GLY A 33 -10.48 7.53 13.74
CA GLY A 33 -9.37 8.47 13.62
C GLY A 33 -8.04 7.79 13.91
N LEU A 34 -7.88 7.15 15.07
CA LEU A 34 -6.66 6.43 15.44
C LEU A 34 -6.30 5.32 14.44
N SER A 35 -7.30 4.59 13.92
CA SER A 35 -7.09 3.59 12.86
C SER A 35 -6.56 4.21 11.56
N ALA A 36 -7.13 5.34 11.12
CA ALA A 36 -6.64 6.08 9.96
C ALA A 36 -5.21 6.62 10.16
N GLY A 37 -4.91 7.13 11.36
CA GLY A 37 -3.57 7.58 11.74
C GLY A 37 -2.55 6.44 11.70
N ARG A 38 -2.91 5.25 12.21
CA ARG A 38 -2.02 4.07 12.19
C ARG A 38 -1.74 3.66 10.75
N LYS A 39 -2.78 3.57 9.93
CA LYS A 39 -2.68 3.26 8.50
C LYS A 39 -1.81 4.27 7.74
N ARG A 40 -1.94 5.56 8.05
CA ARG A 40 -1.08 6.61 7.50
C ARG A 40 0.39 6.41 7.87
N ARG A 41 0.69 6.22 9.16
CA ARG A 41 2.09 6.00 9.59
C ARG A 41 2.67 4.74 8.97
N LEU A 42 1.87 3.69 8.84
CA LEU A 42 2.29 2.46 8.16
C LEU A 42 2.71 2.73 6.70
N LEU A 43 1.96 3.56 5.96
CA LEU A 43 2.34 4.04 4.63
C LEU A 43 3.66 4.83 4.71
N ASP A 44 3.67 5.93 5.47
CA ASP A 44 4.81 6.84 5.59
C ASP A 44 6.11 6.14 6.07
N ASP A 45 6.00 5.05 6.84
CA ASP A 45 7.14 4.32 7.40
C ASP A 45 7.71 3.23 6.48
N THR A 46 7.03 2.91 5.39
CA THR A 46 7.43 1.84 4.46
C THR A 46 8.11 2.45 3.25
N PRO A 47 9.42 2.25 3.05
CA PRO A 47 10.11 2.87 1.95
C PRO A 47 9.72 2.20 0.63
N LEU A 48 9.65 3.03 -0.42
CA LEU A 48 9.44 2.56 -1.79
C LEU A 48 10.59 1.65 -2.23
N SER A 49 10.24 0.41 -2.53
CA SER A 49 11.14 -0.60 -3.06
C SER A 49 11.08 -0.62 -4.60
N LYS A 50 12.24 -0.83 -5.23
CA LYS A 50 12.33 -1.12 -6.68
C LYS A 50 11.84 -2.54 -6.94
N THR A 51 11.26 -2.83 -8.11
CA THR A 51 10.65 -4.15 -8.39
C THR A 51 11.62 -5.31 -8.19
N LEU A 52 12.87 -5.17 -8.64
CA LEU A 52 13.93 -6.17 -8.47
C LEU A 52 14.44 -6.28 -7.02
N GLY A 53 14.28 -5.21 -6.25
CA GLY A 53 14.69 -5.09 -4.85
C GLY A 53 13.60 -5.44 -3.85
N VAL A 54 12.50 -6.05 -4.30
CA VAL A 54 11.42 -6.50 -3.40
C VAL A 54 11.88 -7.71 -2.60
N PHE A 55 11.97 -7.53 -1.29
CA PHE A 55 12.23 -8.60 -0.33
C PHE A 55 10.92 -9.10 0.29
N ILE A 56 10.93 -10.33 0.83
CA ILE A 56 9.77 -10.91 1.51
C ILE A 56 9.41 -10.05 2.73
N GLY A 57 8.13 -9.64 2.83
CA GLY A 57 7.64 -8.77 3.89
C GLY A 57 6.73 -7.65 3.40
N GLU A 58 6.45 -6.68 4.26
CA GLU A 58 5.69 -5.47 3.90
C GLU A 58 6.50 -4.60 2.95
N VAL A 59 5.94 -4.30 1.78
CA VAL A 59 6.61 -3.52 0.74
C VAL A 59 5.66 -2.53 0.08
N GLU A 60 6.25 -1.45 -0.42
CA GLU A 60 5.60 -0.51 -1.31
C GLU A 60 6.37 -0.47 -2.62
N VAL A 61 5.67 -0.54 -3.74
CA VAL A 61 6.26 -0.60 -5.08
C VAL A 61 5.45 0.28 -6.00
N THR A 62 6.16 0.97 -6.90
CA THR A 62 5.54 1.74 -7.99
C THR A 62 5.97 1.18 -9.33
N GLY A 63 5.07 1.19 -10.30
CA GLY A 63 5.39 0.75 -11.66
C GLY A 63 4.19 0.74 -12.59
N ALA A 64 4.47 0.58 -13.88
CA ALA A 64 3.46 0.44 -14.92
C ALA A 64 2.88 -0.99 -14.89
N CYS A 65 1.55 -1.14 -14.88
CA CYS A 65 0.94 -2.45 -14.99
C CYS A 65 1.03 -3.00 -16.41
N VAL A 66 1.52 -4.23 -16.55
CA VAL A 66 1.71 -4.91 -17.84
C VAL A 66 1.27 -6.36 -17.76
N THR A 67 0.77 -6.88 -18.89
CA THR A 67 0.37 -8.29 -19.05
C THR A 67 0.63 -8.72 -20.49
N THR A 68 0.86 -10.01 -20.70
CA THR A 68 1.03 -10.60 -22.03
C THR A 68 -0.32 -10.86 -22.72
N THR A 69 -1.39 -11.03 -21.93
CA THR A 69 -2.75 -11.32 -22.41
C THR A 69 -3.73 -10.27 -21.87
N PRO A 70 -3.73 -9.04 -22.43
CA PRO A 70 -4.65 -8.00 -21.97
C PRO A 70 -6.09 -8.33 -22.36
N PHE A 71 -7.02 -8.02 -21.48
CA PHE A 71 -8.44 -8.03 -21.83
C PHE A 71 -8.76 -6.83 -22.71
N GLN A 72 -9.73 -7.01 -23.60
CA GLN A 72 -10.33 -5.88 -24.32
C GLN A 72 -11.58 -5.44 -23.55
N ALA A 73 -11.57 -4.20 -23.07
CA ALA A 73 -12.70 -3.61 -22.37
C ALA A 73 -13.96 -3.63 -23.25
N TYR A 74 -15.10 -3.98 -22.66
CA TYR A 74 -16.34 -4.23 -23.42
C TYR A 74 -16.93 -2.94 -24.01
N LEU A 75 -16.91 -1.84 -23.26
CA LEU A 75 -17.48 -0.56 -23.67
C LEU A 75 -16.45 0.29 -24.40
N SER A 76 -15.30 0.58 -23.76
CA SER A 76 -14.27 1.45 -24.35
C SER A 76 -13.37 0.79 -25.39
N GLY A 77 -13.31 -0.54 -25.45
CA GLY A 77 -12.39 -1.27 -26.34
C GLY A 77 -10.91 -1.11 -25.98
N ARG A 78 -10.58 -0.57 -24.80
CA ARG A 78 -9.19 -0.35 -24.38
C ARG A 78 -8.54 -1.65 -23.88
N PRO A 79 -7.25 -1.88 -24.18
CA PRO A 79 -6.52 -3.01 -23.62
C PRO A 79 -6.28 -2.78 -22.13
N CYS A 80 -6.89 -3.63 -21.30
CA CYS A 80 -6.86 -3.53 -19.85
C CYS A 80 -6.28 -4.79 -19.21
N VAL A 81 -5.59 -4.59 -18.10
CA VAL A 81 -5.10 -5.67 -17.25
C VAL A 81 -6.26 -6.31 -16.49
N LEU A 82 -7.15 -5.47 -15.97
CA LEU A 82 -8.41 -5.83 -15.33
C LEU A 82 -9.43 -4.72 -15.64
N TYR A 83 -10.71 -5.07 -15.65
CA TYR A 83 -11.78 -4.09 -15.78
C TYR A 83 -13.11 -4.68 -15.31
N ASN A 84 -14.02 -3.81 -14.93
CA ASN A 84 -15.42 -4.12 -14.69
C ASN A 84 -16.29 -3.19 -15.55
N TRP A 85 -17.48 -3.66 -15.90
CA TRP A 85 -18.48 -2.83 -16.56
C TRP A 85 -19.86 -3.17 -16.05
N SER A 86 -20.74 -2.18 -16.06
CA SER A 86 -22.15 -2.33 -15.73
C SER A 86 -23.01 -1.50 -16.68
N VAL A 87 -24.21 -2.02 -16.93
CA VAL A 87 -25.30 -1.32 -17.60
C VAL A 87 -26.45 -1.30 -16.63
N ASP A 88 -26.80 -0.10 -16.19
CA ASP A 88 -27.88 0.15 -15.26
C ASP A 88 -29.07 0.73 -16.03
N GLU A 89 -30.25 0.13 -15.88
CA GLU A 89 -31.48 0.61 -16.52
C GLU A 89 -32.35 1.34 -15.51
N GLN A 90 -32.82 2.53 -15.89
CA GLN A 90 -33.70 3.33 -15.06
C GLN A 90 -35.14 2.82 -15.19
N TRP A 91 -35.84 2.74 -14.06
CA TRP A 91 -37.25 2.38 -13.99
C TRP A 91 -38.04 3.41 -13.20
N GLU A 92 -39.33 3.50 -13.51
CA GLU A 92 -40.30 4.35 -12.83
C GLU A 92 -41.62 3.62 -12.60
N ARG A 93 -42.02 3.43 -11.35
CA ARG A 93 -43.28 2.77 -11.01
C ARG A 93 -44.07 3.52 -9.96
N TRP A 94 -45.39 3.40 -10.03
CA TRP A 94 -46.28 3.92 -8.99
C TRP A 94 -46.30 2.98 -7.79
N GLU A 95 -45.94 3.49 -6.62
CA GLU A 95 -46.04 2.78 -5.34
C GLU A 95 -47.10 3.44 -4.46
N THR A 96 -47.81 2.63 -3.67
CA THR A 96 -48.76 3.14 -2.68
C THR A 96 -48.03 3.28 -1.35
N GLU A 97 -47.79 4.52 -0.94
CA GLU A 97 -47.17 4.82 0.36
C GLU A 97 -48.26 5.05 1.39
N THR A 98 -48.17 4.32 2.49
CA THR A 98 -49.05 4.48 3.65
C THR A 98 -48.35 5.40 4.65
N TYR A 99 -48.99 6.51 5.02
CA TYR A 99 -48.48 7.44 6.00
C TYR A 99 -49.54 7.74 7.06
N THR A 100 -49.10 8.16 8.25
CA THR A 100 -49.99 8.59 9.33
C THR A 100 -50.02 10.11 9.35
N ASP A 101 -51.22 10.67 9.21
CA ASP A 101 -51.46 12.12 9.27
C ASP A 101 -51.27 12.65 10.71
N ASP A 102 -51.11 13.95 10.89
CA ASP A 102 -50.87 14.62 12.19
C ASP A 102 -52.02 14.39 13.21
N LYS A 103 -53.15 13.85 12.72
CA LYS A 103 -54.33 13.45 13.49
C LYS A 103 -54.40 11.95 13.80
N GLY A 104 -53.30 11.20 13.60
CA GLY A 104 -53.21 9.77 13.88
C GLY A 104 -53.98 8.86 12.91
N ARG A 105 -54.43 9.37 11.75
CA ARG A 105 -55.18 8.60 10.75
C ARG A 105 -54.25 8.07 9.68
N THR A 106 -54.33 6.77 9.41
CA THR A 106 -53.61 6.13 8.31
C THR A 106 -54.22 6.54 6.96
N ARG A 107 -53.40 7.06 6.05
CA ARG A 107 -53.78 7.45 4.69
C ARG A 107 -52.83 6.84 3.69
N THR A 108 -53.34 6.57 2.49
CA THR A 108 -52.54 6.08 1.37
C THR A 108 -52.45 7.15 0.29
N ARG A 109 -51.26 7.34 -0.28
CA ARG A 109 -51.07 8.16 -1.49
C ARG A 109 -50.28 7.36 -2.54
N ARG A 110 -50.53 7.63 -3.82
CA ARG A 110 -49.70 7.11 -4.90
C ARG A 110 -48.49 8.02 -5.08
N VAL A 111 -47.30 7.44 -5.01
CA VAL A 111 -46.04 8.14 -5.21
C VAL A 111 -45.32 7.48 -6.39
N LEU A 112 -44.84 8.29 -7.33
CA LEU A 112 -43.96 7.82 -8.39
C LEU A 112 -42.56 7.60 -7.79
N ARG A 113 -42.03 6.39 -7.90
CA ARG A 113 -40.66 6.07 -7.48
C ARG A 113 -39.83 5.75 -8.71
N SER A 114 -38.64 6.33 -8.75
CA SER A 114 -37.63 6.04 -9.76
C SER A 114 -36.44 5.33 -9.13
N GLY A 115 -35.81 4.43 -9.87
CA GLY A 115 -34.58 3.78 -9.44
C GLY A 115 -33.75 3.28 -10.61
N TRP A 116 -32.58 2.74 -10.29
CA TRP A 116 -31.68 2.11 -11.25
C TRP A 116 -31.53 0.64 -10.90
N THR A 117 -31.37 -0.21 -11.91
CA THR A 117 -31.11 -1.64 -11.73
C THR A 117 -30.11 -2.12 -12.74
N THR A 118 -29.06 -2.79 -12.28
CA THR A 118 -28.05 -3.39 -13.16
C THR A 118 -28.68 -4.51 -13.97
N VAL A 119 -28.73 -4.33 -15.29
CA VAL A 119 -29.32 -5.29 -16.24
C VAL A 119 -28.28 -6.16 -16.93
N ALA A 120 -27.03 -5.68 -16.99
CA ALA A 120 -25.90 -6.43 -17.49
C ALA A 120 -24.61 -5.91 -16.84
N GLY A 121 -23.62 -6.76 -16.70
CA GLY A 121 -22.32 -6.39 -16.19
C GLY A 121 -21.45 -7.60 -15.96
N ASN A 122 -20.14 -7.39 -15.90
CA ASN A 122 -19.19 -8.44 -15.56
C ASN A 122 -17.91 -7.85 -14.97
N ASP A 123 -17.18 -8.67 -14.23
CA ASP A 123 -15.87 -8.33 -13.65
C ASP A 123 -14.80 -9.26 -14.22
N TYR A 124 -13.76 -8.68 -14.79
CA TYR A 124 -12.61 -9.37 -15.36
C TYR A 124 -11.35 -9.01 -14.59
N THR A 125 -10.94 -9.92 -13.70
CA THR A 125 -9.79 -9.73 -12.83
C THR A 125 -8.77 -10.86 -13.03
N GLN A 126 -7.53 -10.50 -13.34
CA GLN A 126 -6.37 -11.41 -13.43
C GLN A 126 -5.12 -10.83 -12.76
N GLY A 127 -4.12 -11.66 -12.50
CA GLY A 127 -2.81 -11.20 -12.05
C GLY A 127 -2.02 -10.51 -13.17
N PHE A 128 -1.08 -9.66 -12.79
CA PHE A 128 -0.30 -8.85 -13.71
C PHE A 128 1.08 -8.52 -13.18
N TYR A 129 1.94 -8.00 -14.06
CA TYR A 129 3.25 -7.52 -13.67
C TYR A 129 3.24 -6.01 -13.47
N LEU A 130 3.87 -5.55 -12.40
CA LEU A 130 4.35 -4.17 -12.32
C LEU A 130 5.74 -4.11 -12.94
N LYS A 131 5.94 -3.15 -13.84
CA LYS A 131 7.21 -2.89 -14.51
C LYS A 131 7.76 -1.54 -14.10
N ASP A 132 9.00 -1.51 -13.64
CA ASP A 132 9.80 -0.30 -13.50
C ASP A 132 11.07 -0.42 -14.37
N GLU A 133 12.03 0.48 -14.17
CA GLU A 133 13.33 0.47 -14.88
C GLU A 133 14.23 -0.71 -14.46
N PHE A 134 13.97 -1.32 -13.31
CA PHE A 134 14.81 -2.35 -12.70
C PHE A 134 14.30 -3.76 -12.96
N GLY A 135 13.02 -3.95 -13.27
CA GLY A 135 12.48 -5.27 -13.57
C GLY A 135 10.95 -5.37 -13.53
N PHE A 136 10.50 -6.58 -13.17
CA PHE A 136 9.10 -6.94 -13.13
C PHE A 136 8.75 -7.58 -11.78
N LEU A 137 7.58 -7.25 -11.25
CA LEU A 137 7.03 -7.84 -10.03
C LEU A 137 5.63 -8.35 -10.29
N TRP A 138 5.35 -9.62 -9.95
CA TRP A 138 4.02 -10.18 -10.08
C TRP A 138 3.09 -9.71 -8.96
N VAL A 139 1.89 -9.27 -9.32
CA VAL A 139 0.86 -8.82 -8.38
C VAL A 139 -0.46 -9.51 -8.70
N HIS A 140 -1.10 -10.07 -7.68
CA HIS A 140 -2.41 -10.67 -7.79
C HIS A 140 -3.45 -9.78 -7.08
N PRO A 141 -4.37 -9.10 -7.80
CA PRO A 141 -5.21 -8.04 -7.23
C PRO A 141 -6.33 -8.52 -6.32
N ARG A 142 -6.67 -9.82 -6.32
CA ARG A 142 -7.71 -10.35 -5.41
C ARG A 142 -7.37 -10.05 -3.95
N GLY A 143 -8.33 -9.49 -3.23
CA GLY A 143 -8.19 -9.14 -1.82
C GLY A 143 -7.56 -7.76 -1.56
N ALA A 144 -7.16 -7.02 -2.61
CA ALA A 144 -6.71 -5.65 -2.49
C ALA A 144 -7.88 -4.67 -2.39
N GLU A 145 -7.71 -3.59 -1.65
CA GLU A 145 -8.47 -2.34 -1.83
C GLU A 145 -8.01 -1.73 -3.16
N LEU A 146 -8.72 -2.11 -4.23
CA LEU A 146 -8.40 -1.79 -5.61
C LEU A 146 -9.14 -0.52 -6.04
N GLU A 147 -8.38 0.45 -6.54
CA GLU A 147 -8.90 1.64 -7.18
C GLU A 147 -8.61 1.59 -8.68
N THR A 148 -9.62 1.85 -9.49
CA THR A 148 -9.58 1.77 -10.95
C THR A 148 -9.84 3.13 -11.58
N LEU A 149 -9.43 3.30 -12.83
CA LEU A 149 -9.75 4.48 -13.62
C LEU A 149 -11.13 4.32 -14.26
N GLU A 150 -11.89 5.41 -14.33
CA GLU A 150 -13.10 5.46 -15.16
C GLU A 150 -12.69 5.46 -16.64
N LEU A 151 -13.13 4.43 -17.38
CA LEU A 151 -12.80 4.25 -18.79
C LEU A 151 -13.93 4.73 -19.71
N PHE A 152 -15.17 4.56 -19.25
CA PHE A 152 -16.38 4.92 -19.97
C PHE A 152 -17.51 5.23 -18.99
N SER A 153 -18.27 6.30 -19.24
CA SER A 153 -19.45 6.66 -18.45
C SER A 153 -20.38 7.51 -19.31
N GLU A 154 -21.41 6.87 -19.86
CA GLU A 154 -22.39 7.55 -20.72
C GLU A 154 -23.80 7.06 -20.41
N THR A 155 -24.78 7.95 -20.58
CA THR A 155 -26.20 7.61 -20.51
C THR A 155 -26.78 7.60 -21.92
N ALA A 156 -27.49 6.54 -22.28
CA ALA A 156 -28.13 6.37 -23.58
C ALA A 156 -29.63 6.11 -23.42
N SER A 157 -30.40 6.75 -24.27
CA SER A 157 -31.83 6.55 -24.48
C SER A 157 -32.08 5.51 -25.58
N ARG A 158 -33.32 5.10 -25.81
CA ARG A 158 -33.66 4.11 -26.85
C ARG A 158 -33.32 4.55 -28.28
N ASP A 159 -33.21 5.85 -28.50
CA ASP A 159 -32.88 6.41 -29.81
C ASP A 159 -31.36 6.35 -30.10
N ASP A 160 -30.55 6.09 -29.07
CA ASP A 160 -29.09 6.01 -29.20
C ASP A 160 -28.63 4.59 -29.57
N ASP A 161 -27.73 4.48 -30.55
CA ASP A 161 -27.18 3.20 -31.02
C ASP A 161 -26.58 2.36 -29.88
N LEU A 162 -25.94 3.02 -28.91
CA LEU A 162 -25.31 2.40 -27.75
C LEU A 162 -26.31 1.54 -26.94
N TYR A 163 -27.58 1.97 -26.87
CA TYR A 163 -28.61 1.31 -26.07
C TYR A 163 -28.81 -0.16 -26.43
N PHE A 164 -28.81 -0.46 -27.73
CA PHE A 164 -29.00 -1.82 -28.25
C PHE A 164 -27.68 -2.49 -28.69
N ALA A 165 -26.66 -1.70 -29.06
CA ALA A 165 -25.37 -2.25 -29.48
C ALA A 165 -24.61 -2.92 -28.32
N LYS A 166 -24.68 -2.33 -27.12
CA LYS A 166 -23.94 -2.80 -25.93
C LYS A 166 -24.86 -3.14 -24.75
N GLY A 167 -26.16 -2.88 -24.85
CA GLY A 167 -27.14 -3.22 -23.82
C GLY A 167 -27.94 -4.49 -24.14
N PRO A 168 -28.62 -5.09 -23.15
CA PRO A 168 -29.49 -6.23 -23.38
C PRO A 168 -30.70 -5.85 -24.27
N ARG A 169 -31.15 -6.76 -25.14
CA ARG A 169 -32.27 -6.47 -26.06
C ARG A 169 -33.61 -6.26 -25.35
N ALA A 170 -33.83 -6.95 -24.23
CA ALA A 170 -35.03 -6.80 -23.43
C ALA A 170 -34.88 -5.67 -22.41
N ALA A 171 -35.94 -4.89 -22.22
CA ALA A 171 -36.06 -3.90 -21.17
C ALA A 171 -36.67 -4.52 -19.90
N ILE A 172 -36.35 -3.96 -18.74
CA ILE A 172 -36.97 -4.37 -17.47
C ILE A 172 -38.40 -3.83 -17.35
N ALA A 173 -39.20 -4.42 -16.45
CA ALA A 173 -40.52 -3.91 -16.14
C ALA A 173 -40.44 -2.46 -15.62
N ASN A 174 -41.35 -1.60 -16.10
CA ASN A 174 -41.40 -0.18 -15.76
C ASN A 174 -40.15 0.62 -16.18
N SER A 175 -39.40 0.15 -17.17
CA SER A 175 -38.25 0.87 -17.75
C SER A 175 -38.65 2.23 -18.34
N THR A 176 -37.85 3.26 -18.08
CA THR A 176 -37.98 4.58 -18.73
C THR A 176 -37.38 4.60 -20.14
N GLY A 177 -36.66 3.55 -20.54
CA GLY A 177 -35.89 3.54 -21.78
C GLY A 177 -34.55 4.26 -21.69
N CYS A 178 -34.10 4.62 -20.49
CA CYS A 178 -32.78 5.20 -20.24
C CYS A 178 -31.84 4.18 -19.58
N ARG A 179 -30.62 4.07 -20.09
CA ARG A 179 -29.56 3.21 -19.56
C ARG A 179 -28.29 4.01 -19.28
N MET A 180 -27.62 3.70 -18.19
CA MET A 180 -26.32 4.23 -17.84
C MET A 180 -25.28 3.13 -17.98
N PHE A 181 -24.30 3.38 -18.83
CA PHE A 181 -23.20 2.49 -19.17
C PHE A 181 -21.96 2.98 -18.44
N ARG A 182 -21.39 2.14 -17.57
CA ARG A 182 -20.18 2.46 -16.82
C ARG A 182 -19.14 1.38 -17.03
N GLU A 183 -17.90 1.81 -17.21
CA GLU A 183 -16.74 0.94 -17.27
C GLU A 183 -15.60 1.54 -16.47
N SER A 184 -15.00 0.72 -15.61
CA SER A 184 -13.80 1.10 -14.89
C SER A 184 -12.76 -0.01 -14.94
N GLY A 185 -11.48 0.35 -14.98
CA GLY A 185 -10.42 -0.65 -15.09
C GLY A 185 -9.03 -0.06 -15.03
N LEU A 186 -8.05 -0.92 -15.27
CA LEU A 186 -6.64 -0.55 -15.33
C LEU A 186 -6.11 -0.83 -16.75
N PRO A 187 -6.02 0.20 -17.60
CA PRO A 187 -5.37 0.10 -18.91
C PRO A 187 -3.93 -0.39 -18.77
N VAL A 188 -3.45 -1.12 -19.76
CA VAL A 188 -2.03 -1.52 -19.81
C VAL A 188 -1.15 -0.27 -19.86
N GLY A 189 -0.14 -0.22 -19.01
CA GLY A 189 0.80 0.90 -18.90
C GLY A 189 0.43 1.95 -17.84
N THR A 190 -0.72 1.82 -17.16
CA THR A 190 -1.08 2.72 -16.06
C THR A 190 -0.07 2.59 -14.91
N GLN A 191 0.43 3.73 -14.43
CA GLN A 191 1.30 3.79 -13.27
C GLN A 191 0.48 3.50 -12.02
N LEU A 192 0.93 2.52 -11.24
CA LEU A 192 0.28 2.10 -10.01
C LEU A 192 1.23 2.24 -8.83
N PHE A 193 0.66 2.65 -7.70
CA PHE A 193 1.21 2.43 -6.39
C PHE A 193 0.57 1.16 -5.80
N VAL A 194 1.42 0.20 -5.44
CA VAL A 194 1.00 -1.04 -4.81
C VAL A 194 1.69 -1.17 -3.47
N ARG A 195 0.86 -1.33 -2.44
CA ARG A 195 1.31 -1.68 -1.11
C ARG A 195 0.75 -3.03 -0.75
N GLY A 196 1.60 -3.93 -0.26
CA GLY A 196 1.14 -5.19 0.28
C GLY A 196 2.28 -5.99 0.89
N ARG A 197 2.02 -7.28 1.12
CA ARG A 197 3.02 -8.20 1.63
C ARG A 197 3.59 -9.04 0.48
N ALA A 198 4.88 -8.90 0.23
CA ALA A 198 5.62 -9.73 -0.69
C ALA A 198 5.86 -11.11 -0.09
N SER A 199 5.62 -12.13 -0.91
CA SER A 199 5.86 -13.55 -0.63
C SER A 199 6.62 -14.18 -1.80
N GLU A 200 7.24 -15.33 -1.56
CA GLU A 200 7.85 -16.09 -2.63
C GLU A 200 6.77 -16.81 -3.45
N ARG A 201 6.96 -16.83 -4.77
CA ARG A 201 6.11 -17.60 -5.68
C ARG A 201 6.32 -19.10 -5.48
N SER A 202 5.26 -19.88 -5.63
CA SER A 202 5.32 -21.34 -5.49
C SER A 202 5.91 -22.06 -6.72
N ASP A 203 5.89 -21.41 -7.88
CA ASP A 203 6.30 -21.98 -9.16
C ASP A 203 7.72 -21.58 -9.58
N ILE A 204 8.17 -20.37 -9.20
CA ILE A 204 9.49 -19.84 -9.53
C ILE A 204 10.08 -19.08 -8.35
N VAL A 205 11.42 -18.96 -8.27
CA VAL A 205 12.13 -18.18 -7.24
C VAL A 205 12.06 -16.68 -7.57
N ALA A 206 10.85 -16.11 -7.46
CA ALA A 206 10.59 -14.68 -7.69
C ALA A 206 9.58 -14.14 -6.67
N PRO A 207 9.68 -12.86 -6.29
CA PRO A 207 8.71 -12.25 -5.39
C PRO A 207 7.36 -12.06 -6.09
N GLN A 208 6.30 -12.14 -5.30
CA GLN A 208 4.95 -11.73 -5.69
C GLN A 208 4.24 -11.00 -4.56
N ILE A 209 3.29 -10.14 -4.91
CA ILE A 209 2.36 -9.52 -3.96
C ILE A 209 0.99 -10.18 -4.13
N VAL A 210 0.51 -10.82 -3.07
CA VAL A 210 -0.79 -11.51 -3.03
C VAL A 210 -1.47 -11.19 -1.71
N GLN A 211 -2.76 -11.52 -1.60
CA GLN A 211 -3.49 -11.38 -0.35
C GLN A 211 -2.84 -12.25 0.74
N ASP A 212 -2.44 -11.60 1.84
CA ASP A 212 -1.93 -12.27 3.04
C ASP A 212 -2.77 -11.78 4.24
N PRO A 213 -3.36 -12.68 5.05
CA PRO A 213 -4.09 -12.30 6.27
C PRO A 213 -3.24 -11.50 7.28
N LYS A 214 -1.91 -11.62 7.20
CA LYS A 214 -0.96 -10.87 8.03
C LYS A 214 -0.64 -9.48 7.47
N ALA A 215 -1.05 -9.18 6.24
CA ALA A 215 -0.87 -7.85 5.67
C ALA A 215 -1.80 -6.86 6.37
N GLU A 216 -1.24 -5.80 6.95
CA GLU A 216 -2.06 -4.76 7.58
C GLU A 216 -2.84 -3.93 6.56
N MET A 217 -2.34 -3.89 5.32
CA MET A 217 -2.90 -3.12 4.23
C MET A 217 -2.47 -3.71 2.88
N PHE A 218 -3.45 -3.99 2.02
CA PHE A 218 -3.21 -4.38 0.62
C PHE A 218 -3.98 -3.41 -0.28
N ILE A 219 -3.26 -2.49 -0.95
CA ILE A 219 -3.84 -1.44 -1.80
C ILE A 219 -3.20 -1.51 -3.17
N ILE A 220 -4.02 -1.34 -4.20
CA ILE A 220 -3.58 -1.13 -5.58
C ILE A 220 -4.31 0.12 -6.08
N THR A 221 -3.58 1.18 -6.39
CA THR A 221 -4.18 2.46 -6.79
C THR A 221 -3.36 3.17 -7.86
N PRO A 222 -4.00 3.89 -8.80
CA PRO A 222 -3.30 4.77 -9.74
C PRO A 222 -2.84 6.10 -9.10
N ARG A 223 -3.21 6.37 -7.84
CA ARG A 223 -2.78 7.56 -7.10
C ARG A 223 -1.34 7.44 -6.63
N LYS A 224 -0.71 8.58 -6.39
CA LYS A 224 0.63 8.62 -5.79
C LYS A 224 0.55 8.27 -4.30
N GLU A 225 1.62 7.71 -3.75
CA GLU A 225 1.77 7.42 -2.31
C GLU A 225 1.41 8.64 -1.44
N SER A 226 1.88 9.84 -1.82
CA SER A 226 1.61 11.08 -1.09
C SER A 226 0.12 11.46 -1.06
N GLU A 227 -0.62 11.16 -2.13
CA GLU A 227 -2.07 11.40 -2.20
C GLU A 227 -2.84 10.41 -1.33
N VAL A 228 -2.40 9.15 -1.29
CA VAL A 228 -2.98 8.11 -0.42
C VAL A 228 -2.73 8.45 1.05
N SER A 229 -1.49 8.82 1.40
CA SER A 229 -1.13 9.26 2.76
C SER A 229 -1.89 10.51 3.17
N ALA A 230 -2.00 11.51 2.27
CA ALA A 230 -2.81 12.71 2.50
C ALA A 230 -4.28 12.39 2.76
N GLY A 231 -4.88 11.46 2.00
CA GLY A 231 -6.25 11.01 2.23
C GLY A 231 -6.45 10.38 3.62
N LYS A 232 -5.51 9.56 4.08
CA LYS A 232 -5.54 9.00 5.44
C LYS A 232 -5.31 10.07 6.51
N ASN A 233 -4.49 11.09 6.24
CA ASN A 233 -4.32 12.24 7.12
C ASN A 233 -5.61 13.06 7.27
N THR A 234 -6.29 13.36 6.16
CA THR A 234 -7.58 14.06 6.17
C THR A 234 -8.61 13.26 6.97
N SER A 235 -8.68 11.95 6.75
CA SER A 235 -9.57 11.06 7.49
C SER A 235 -9.26 11.06 9.00
N TYR A 236 -7.98 11.04 9.37
CA TYR A 236 -7.54 11.14 10.77
C TYR A 236 -8.04 12.43 11.43
N TRP A 237 -7.80 13.60 10.82
CA TRP A 237 -8.21 14.87 11.40
C TRP A 237 -9.72 15.05 11.41
N LEU A 238 -10.39 14.71 10.31
CA LEU A 238 -11.85 14.86 10.18
C LEU A 238 -12.57 13.99 11.22
N CYS A 239 -12.20 12.72 11.37
CA CYS A 239 -12.77 11.86 12.41
C CYS A 239 -12.55 12.41 13.81
N ASN A 240 -11.33 12.86 14.13
CA ASN A 240 -11.04 13.36 15.48
C ASN A 240 -11.73 14.70 15.80
N ILE A 241 -11.85 15.60 14.81
CA ILE A 241 -12.55 16.88 14.97
C ILE A 241 -14.06 16.65 15.11
N ILE A 242 -14.66 15.85 14.22
CA ILE A 242 -16.09 15.53 14.30
C ILE A 242 -16.39 14.75 15.58
N GLY A 243 -15.49 13.85 16.01
CA GLY A 243 -15.63 13.13 17.27
C GLY A 243 -15.65 14.05 18.49
N LEU A 244 -14.76 15.05 18.52
CA LEU A 244 -14.75 16.08 19.57
C LEU A 244 -16.04 16.90 19.56
N ILE A 245 -16.49 17.33 18.38
CA ILE A 245 -17.76 18.07 18.22
C ILE A 245 -18.93 17.22 18.71
N ALA A 246 -18.98 15.93 18.39
CA ALA A 246 -20.03 15.02 18.84
C ALA A 246 -20.06 14.92 20.38
N VAL A 247 -18.90 14.86 21.05
CA VAL A 247 -18.82 14.87 22.52
C VAL A 247 -19.33 16.19 23.10
N LEU A 248 -18.99 17.32 22.49
CA LEU A 248 -19.48 18.64 22.92
C LEU A 248 -21.00 18.81 22.70
N VAL A 249 -21.53 18.30 21.58
CA VAL A 249 -22.97 18.29 21.30
C VAL A 249 -23.72 17.37 22.28
N ALA A 250 -23.15 16.21 22.62
CA ALA A 250 -23.73 15.33 23.64
C ALA A 250 -23.95 16.06 24.97
N CYS A 251 -23.04 16.96 25.34
CA CYS A 251 -23.15 17.74 26.57
C CYS A 251 -24.40 18.63 26.62
N GLN A 252 -24.90 19.12 25.48
CA GLN A 252 -26.13 19.93 25.44
C GLN A 252 -27.38 19.11 25.80
N PHE A 253 -27.35 17.78 25.62
CA PHE A 253 -28.43 16.88 26.01
C PHE A 253 -28.37 16.49 27.49
N PHE A 254 -27.18 16.52 28.11
CA PHE A 254 -26.99 16.22 29.53
C PHE A 254 -27.04 17.46 30.43
N PHE A 255 -26.66 18.62 29.91
CA PHE A 255 -26.50 19.85 30.67
C PHE A 255 -27.19 21.02 29.97
N ILE A 256 -27.80 21.91 30.76
CA ILE A 256 -28.51 23.10 30.26
C ILE A 256 -27.54 24.18 29.75
N SER A 257 -26.28 24.19 30.19
CA SER A 257 -25.28 25.22 29.85
C SER A 257 -23.94 24.62 29.43
N LEU A 258 -23.37 25.17 28.34
CA LEU A 258 -22.02 24.87 27.85
C LEU A 258 -20.91 25.29 28.83
N ALA A 259 -21.21 26.17 29.79
CA ALA A 259 -20.25 26.60 30.83
C ALA A 259 -20.18 25.64 32.03
N HIS A 260 -20.96 24.55 32.03
CA HIS A 260 -20.96 23.60 33.14
C HIS A 260 -19.58 22.92 33.24
N PRO A 261 -18.96 22.81 34.44
CA PRO A 261 -17.60 22.29 34.61
C PRO A 261 -17.42 20.87 34.04
N ALA A 262 -18.48 20.06 34.04
CA ALA A 262 -18.50 18.72 33.46
C ALA A 262 -18.19 18.68 31.95
N VAL A 263 -18.54 19.74 31.19
CA VAL A 263 -18.24 19.85 29.75
C VAL A 263 -16.73 19.86 29.53
N PHE A 264 -16.01 20.65 30.34
CA PHE A 264 -14.54 20.73 30.29
C PHE A 264 -13.89 19.40 30.68
N VAL A 265 -14.45 18.68 31.65
CA VAL A 265 -13.96 17.35 32.05
C VAL A 265 -14.11 16.34 30.89
N LEU A 266 -15.26 16.32 30.21
CA LEU A 266 -15.48 15.42 29.08
C LEU A 266 -14.58 15.76 27.88
N ALA A 267 -14.45 17.04 27.55
CA ALA A 267 -13.54 17.49 26.50
C ALA A 267 -12.07 17.16 26.83
N ALA A 268 -11.63 17.40 28.07
CA ALA A 268 -10.30 17.04 28.54
C ALA A 268 -10.08 15.52 28.50
N GLY A 269 -11.08 14.73 28.90
CA GLY A 269 -11.05 13.26 28.81
C GLY A 269 -10.88 12.77 27.38
N TYR A 270 -11.60 13.35 26.42
CA TYR A 270 -11.45 13.05 25.00
C TYR A 270 -10.05 13.41 24.48
N LEU A 271 -9.55 14.60 24.82
CA LEU A 271 -8.21 15.04 24.41
C LEU A 271 -7.09 14.18 25.02
N LEU A 272 -7.25 13.74 26.27
CA LEU A 272 -6.34 12.79 26.91
C LEU A 272 -6.36 11.43 26.22
N ALA A 273 -7.55 10.90 25.90
CA ALA A 273 -7.68 9.63 25.18
C ALA A 273 -7.05 9.71 23.78
N TRP A 274 -7.28 10.83 23.08
CA TRP A 274 -6.64 11.12 21.79
C TRP A 274 -5.12 11.19 21.90
N ALA A 275 -4.59 11.94 22.87
CA ALA A 275 -3.15 12.06 23.09
C ALA A 275 -2.51 10.71 23.47
N ALA A 276 -3.15 9.92 24.33
CA ALA A 276 -2.70 8.58 24.70
C ALA A 276 -2.69 7.62 23.49
N GLY A 277 -3.76 7.63 22.68
CA GLY A 277 -3.84 6.87 21.44
C GLY A 277 -2.77 7.28 20.43
N TRP A 278 -2.47 8.58 20.35
CA TRP A 278 -1.40 9.11 19.51
C TRP A 278 -0.02 8.62 19.97
N VAL A 279 0.31 8.70 21.27
CA VAL A 279 1.57 8.21 21.83
C VAL A 279 1.73 6.71 21.57
N TRP A 280 0.67 5.92 21.82
CA TRP A 280 0.66 4.48 21.57
C TRP A 280 0.97 4.15 20.11
N MET A 281 0.37 4.89 19.17
CA MET A 281 0.59 4.73 17.75
C MET A 281 2.02 5.10 17.33
N VAL A 282 2.55 6.22 17.84
CA VAL A 282 3.95 6.63 17.58
C VAL A 282 4.91 5.56 18.08
N PHE A 283 4.72 5.10 19.31
CA PHE A 283 5.56 4.08 19.93
C PHE A 283 5.63 2.81 19.07
N ASN A 284 4.47 2.25 18.69
CA ASN A 284 4.42 1.04 17.86
C ASN A 284 5.06 1.25 16.49
N SER A 285 4.86 2.43 15.89
CA SER A 285 5.45 2.78 14.59
C SER A 285 6.99 2.84 14.66
N LEU A 286 7.56 3.45 15.70
CA LEU A 286 9.01 3.52 15.89
C LEU A 286 9.63 2.14 16.18
N VAL A 287 8.95 1.29 16.95
CA VAL A 287 9.37 -0.09 17.18
C VAL A 287 9.35 -0.89 15.88
N GLY A 288 8.29 -0.75 15.07
CA GLY A 288 8.19 -1.34 13.74
C GLY A 288 9.33 -0.90 12.84
N LEU A 289 9.64 0.39 12.82
CA LEU A 289 10.72 0.97 12.03
C LEU A 289 12.11 0.46 12.45
N ARG A 290 12.38 0.36 13.75
CA ARG A 290 13.62 -0.26 14.28
C ARG A 290 13.76 -1.73 13.86
N ASN A 291 12.66 -2.48 13.87
CA ASN A 291 12.68 -3.87 13.41
C ASN A 291 12.91 -3.96 11.89
N ARG A 292 12.41 -3.00 11.10
CA ARG A 292 12.69 -2.92 9.65
C ARG A 292 14.15 -2.59 9.36
N VAL A 293 14.77 -1.72 10.14
CA VAL A 293 16.23 -1.50 10.07
C VAL A 293 16.96 -2.83 10.27
N ARG A 294 16.66 -3.55 11.36
CA ARG A 294 17.28 -4.88 11.62
C ARG A 294 17.03 -5.88 10.49
N GLN A 295 15.83 -5.88 9.91
CA GLN A 295 15.49 -6.72 8.77
C GLN A 295 16.33 -6.33 7.53
N GLY A 296 16.49 -5.04 7.24
CA GLY A 296 17.33 -4.54 6.15
C GLY A 296 18.79 -5.00 6.28
N HIS A 297 19.36 -4.93 7.49
CA HIS A 297 20.70 -5.45 7.77
C HIS A 297 20.78 -6.96 7.51
N SER A 298 19.81 -7.73 8.02
CA SER A 298 19.76 -9.18 7.80
C SER A 298 19.65 -9.57 6.32
N LEU A 299 18.93 -8.78 5.51
CA LEU A 299 18.82 -9.01 4.07
C LEU A 299 20.18 -8.87 3.37
N ILE A 300 21.01 -7.91 3.77
CA ILE A 300 22.37 -7.76 3.27
C ILE A 300 23.21 -8.99 3.64
N ASP A 301 23.16 -9.43 4.90
CA ASP A 301 23.91 -10.59 5.37
C ASP A 301 23.56 -11.86 4.59
N VAL A 302 22.28 -12.07 4.28
CA VAL A 302 21.81 -13.20 3.46
C VAL A 302 22.41 -13.15 2.05
N GLN A 303 22.47 -11.98 1.41
CA GLN A 303 23.07 -11.88 0.07
C GLN A 303 24.60 -11.98 0.11
N LEU A 304 25.25 -11.43 1.13
CA LEU A 304 26.70 -11.60 1.33
C LEU A 304 27.08 -13.07 1.55
N LYS A 305 26.26 -13.81 2.29
CA LYS A 305 26.42 -15.26 2.44
C LYS A 305 26.22 -15.99 1.12
N ARG A 306 25.14 -15.69 0.38
CA ARG A 306 24.90 -16.27 -0.95
C ARG A 306 26.09 -16.05 -1.89
N ARG A 307 26.67 -14.86 -1.87
CA ARG A 307 27.88 -14.54 -2.62
C ARG A 307 29.06 -15.41 -2.22
N ALA A 308 29.33 -15.55 -0.93
CA ALA A 308 30.39 -16.42 -0.43
C ALA A 308 30.17 -17.89 -0.83
N ASP A 309 28.91 -18.35 -0.84
CA ASP A 309 28.53 -19.72 -1.24
C ASP A 309 28.68 -19.97 -2.75
N LEU A 310 28.59 -18.93 -3.60
CA LEU A 310 28.76 -19.03 -5.06
C LEU A 310 30.23 -19.08 -5.51
N ILE A 311 31.17 -18.63 -4.67
CA ILE A 311 32.60 -18.57 -5.02
C ILE A 311 33.25 -19.97 -5.15
N PRO A 312 33.05 -20.94 -4.24
CA PRO A 312 33.65 -22.26 -4.37
C PRO A 312 33.24 -23.00 -5.66
N PRO A 313 31.96 -23.03 -6.08
CA PRO A 313 31.56 -23.58 -7.37
C PRO A 313 32.20 -22.86 -8.56
N LEU A 314 32.28 -21.53 -8.53
CA LEU A 314 32.95 -20.74 -9.58
C LEU A 314 34.44 -21.09 -9.68
N VAL A 315 35.10 -21.16 -8.52
CA VAL A 315 36.48 -21.58 -8.43
C VAL A 315 36.64 -22.99 -8.97
N ALA A 316 35.79 -23.95 -8.59
CA ALA A 316 35.80 -25.34 -9.07
C ALA A 316 35.72 -25.43 -10.61
N CYS A 317 34.87 -24.61 -11.23
CA CYS A 317 34.77 -24.51 -12.68
C CYS A 317 36.10 -24.05 -13.31
N LEU A 318 36.70 -22.96 -12.77
CA LEU A 318 38.02 -22.49 -13.20
C LEU A 318 39.12 -23.54 -12.96
N GLN A 319 38.95 -24.41 -11.96
CA GLN A 319 39.91 -25.49 -11.69
C GLN A 319 39.97 -26.54 -12.79
N GLY A 320 38.86 -26.76 -13.52
CA GLY A 320 38.81 -27.73 -14.62
C GLY A 320 39.70 -27.32 -15.81
N TYR A 321 39.95 -26.03 -15.98
CA TYR A 321 40.70 -25.46 -17.11
C TYR A 321 42.18 -25.17 -16.78
N ARG A 322 42.67 -25.72 -15.67
CA ARG A 322 43.94 -25.35 -15.02
C ARG A 322 45.24 -25.74 -15.70
N ASN A 323 45.19 -26.48 -16.80
CA ASN A 323 46.31 -27.33 -17.16
C ASN A 323 47.65 -26.57 -17.38
N HIS A 324 47.69 -25.24 -17.66
CA HIS A 324 48.97 -24.59 -17.98
C HIS A 324 49.28 -23.12 -17.56
N GLU A 325 48.52 -22.40 -16.71
CA GLU A 325 48.86 -20.97 -16.43
C GLU A 325 48.86 -20.50 -14.95
N ALA A 326 49.95 -19.80 -14.58
CA ALA A 326 50.12 -19.11 -13.29
C ALA A 326 49.16 -17.91 -13.11
N ALA A 327 48.75 -17.27 -14.20
CA ALA A 327 47.79 -16.15 -14.18
C ALA A 327 46.42 -16.60 -13.63
N LEU A 328 45.92 -17.75 -14.08
CA LEU A 328 44.67 -18.33 -13.61
C LEU A 328 44.73 -18.73 -12.12
N GLN A 329 45.88 -19.24 -11.67
CA GLN A 329 46.08 -19.59 -10.26
C GLN A 329 46.09 -18.36 -9.35
N THR A 330 46.68 -17.25 -9.82
CA THR A 330 46.66 -15.98 -9.11
C THR A 330 45.22 -15.47 -8.95
N THR A 331 44.41 -15.53 -10.01
CA THR A 331 42.99 -15.14 -9.96
C THR A 331 42.16 -16.05 -9.04
N ILE A 332 42.44 -17.36 -9.00
CA ILE A 332 41.77 -18.27 -8.05
C ILE A 332 42.19 -17.98 -6.61
N ALA A 333 43.46 -17.64 -6.37
CA ALA A 333 43.95 -17.26 -5.05
C ALA A 333 43.32 -15.95 -4.57
N THR A 334 43.20 -14.94 -5.44
CA THR A 334 42.51 -13.68 -5.12
C THR A 334 41.03 -13.90 -4.85
N LEU A 335 40.32 -14.68 -5.67
CA LEU A 335 38.93 -15.05 -5.45
C LEU A 335 38.68 -15.67 -4.07
N ARG A 336 39.54 -16.60 -3.66
CA ARG A 336 39.46 -17.27 -2.35
C ARG A 336 39.77 -16.31 -1.21
N ALA A 337 40.79 -15.46 -1.36
CA ALA A 337 41.13 -14.45 -0.37
C ALA A 337 40.03 -13.38 -0.22
N GLN A 338 39.31 -13.09 -1.30
CA GLN A 338 38.30 -12.04 -1.37
C GLN A 338 36.88 -12.51 -1.03
N ALA A 339 36.68 -13.82 -0.80
CA ALA A 339 35.38 -14.41 -0.53
C ALA A 339 34.64 -13.84 0.70
N GLY A 340 35.35 -13.14 1.60
CA GLY A 340 34.77 -12.56 2.81
C GLY A 340 34.68 -11.02 2.87
N SER A 341 35.42 -10.25 2.06
CA SER A 341 35.64 -8.82 2.37
C SER A 341 35.75 -7.85 1.20
N ALA A 342 36.06 -8.29 -0.02
CA ALA A 342 36.27 -7.35 -1.13
C ALA A 342 35.00 -7.09 -1.96
N PRO A 343 34.91 -5.94 -2.66
CA PRO A 343 33.86 -5.71 -3.66
C PRO A 343 34.05 -6.64 -4.87
N VAL A 344 32.98 -7.30 -5.32
CA VAL A 344 33.04 -8.19 -6.50
C VAL A 344 33.34 -7.44 -7.80
N SER A 345 33.17 -6.11 -7.86
CA SER A 345 33.59 -5.34 -9.04
C SER A 345 35.09 -5.51 -9.37
N ALA A 346 35.94 -5.68 -8.36
CA ALA A 346 37.36 -5.99 -8.54
C ALA A 346 37.60 -7.45 -8.98
N ILE A 347 36.71 -8.35 -8.56
CA ILE A 347 36.72 -9.76 -8.97
C ILE A 347 36.25 -9.93 -10.41
N ALA A 348 35.16 -9.26 -10.80
CA ALA A 348 34.53 -9.41 -12.11
C ALA A 348 35.44 -8.92 -13.24
N SER A 349 36.18 -7.82 -13.04
CA SER A 349 37.13 -7.32 -14.03
C SER A 349 38.31 -8.27 -14.25
N SER A 350 38.85 -8.85 -13.17
CA SER A 350 39.92 -9.85 -13.25
C SER A 350 39.42 -11.17 -13.87
N LEU A 351 38.19 -11.58 -13.57
CA LEU A 351 37.57 -12.75 -14.20
C LEU A 351 37.32 -12.55 -15.69
N LEU A 352 36.84 -11.37 -16.10
CA LEU A 352 36.55 -11.07 -17.50
C LEU A 352 37.82 -11.13 -18.36
N ALA A 353 38.93 -10.60 -17.83
CA ALA A 353 40.24 -10.70 -18.49
C ALA A 353 40.69 -12.16 -18.65
N VAL A 354 40.38 -13.03 -17.70
CA VAL A 354 40.63 -14.47 -17.81
C VAL A 354 39.69 -15.10 -18.85
N VAL A 355 38.40 -14.79 -18.86
CA VAL A 355 37.45 -15.38 -19.82
C VAL A 355 37.81 -15.09 -21.28
N GLU A 356 38.32 -13.89 -21.58
CA GLU A 356 38.74 -13.55 -22.95
C GLU A 356 39.94 -14.38 -23.43
N ASN A 357 40.82 -14.82 -22.54
CA ASN A 357 41.96 -15.67 -22.89
C ASN A 357 41.57 -17.16 -23.04
N TYR A 358 40.36 -17.55 -22.62
CA TYR A 358 39.91 -18.95 -22.57
C TYR A 358 38.55 -19.12 -23.25
N PRO A 359 38.51 -19.28 -24.60
CA PRO A 359 37.27 -19.45 -25.35
C PRO A 359 36.40 -20.63 -24.89
N GLU A 360 37.03 -21.71 -24.42
CA GLU A 360 36.31 -22.88 -23.88
C GLU A 360 35.53 -22.53 -22.61
N LEU A 361 36.13 -21.75 -21.69
CA LEU A 361 35.46 -21.27 -20.48
C LEU A 361 34.32 -20.31 -20.82
N LYS A 362 34.50 -19.48 -21.86
CA LYS A 362 33.46 -18.56 -22.36
C LYS A 362 32.25 -19.32 -22.91
N ALA A 363 32.46 -20.49 -23.49
CA ALA A 363 31.40 -21.37 -23.99
C ALA A 363 30.77 -22.25 -22.90
N ASP A 364 31.41 -22.39 -21.74
CA ASP A 364 30.93 -23.24 -20.64
C ASP A 364 29.62 -22.72 -20.03
N GLN A 365 28.56 -23.52 -20.15
CA GLN A 365 27.23 -23.14 -19.67
C GLN A 365 27.17 -23.03 -18.14
N SER A 366 27.91 -23.87 -17.41
CA SER A 366 27.94 -23.86 -15.93
C SER A 366 28.65 -22.62 -15.41
N PHE A 367 29.78 -22.24 -16.01
CA PHE A 367 30.48 -20.99 -15.71
C PHE A 367 29.59 -19.77 -15.95
N ASN A 368 28.96 -19.69 -17.13
CA ASN A 368 28.09 -18.58 -17.50
C ASN A 368 26.89 -18.45 -16.55
N SER A 369 26.30 -19.58 -16.11
CA SER A 369 25.22 -19.58 -15.12
C SER A 369 25.67 -19.07 -13.74
N LEU A 370 26.84 -19.51 -13.26
CA LEU A 370 27.40 -19.06 -11.98
C LEU A 370 27.74 -17.56 -12.02
N MET A 371 28.33 -17.08 -13.11
CA MET A 371 28.60 -15.66 -13.32
C MET A 371 27.32 -14.84 -13.32
N LYS A 372 26.27 -15.30 -14.01
CA LYS A 372 24.96 -14.66 -13.99
C LYS A 372 24.41 -14.57 -12.56
N HIS A 373 24.44 -15.66 -11.79
CA HIS A 373 23.97 -15.64 -10.40
C HIS A 373 24.81 -14.74 -9.49
N LEU A 374 26.12 -14.63 -9.73
CA LEU A 374 26.99 -13.73 -8.98
C LEU A 374 26.64 -12.27 -9.28
N THR A 375 26.45 -11.90 -10.56
CA THR A 375 25.99 -10.56 -10.97
C THR A 375 24.62 -10.24 -10.37
N GLU A 376 23.65 -11.15 -10.46
CA GLU A 376 22.32 -10.99 -9.85
C GLU A 376 22.42 -10.81 -8.32
N THR A 377 23.36 -11.50 -7.67
CA THR A 377 23.57 -11.37 -6.22
C THR A 377 24.18 -10.01 -5.88
N GLU A 378 25.12 -9.50 -6.67
CA GLU A 378 25.69 -8.16 -6.47
C GLU A 378 24.66 -7.05 -6.70
N ASP A 379 23.82 -7.16 -7.74
CA ASP A 379 22.72 -6.22 -7.96
C ASP A 379 21.75 -6.22 -6.76
N ARG A 380 21.44 -7.40 -6.21
CA ARG A 380 20.63 -7.52 -4.99
C ARG A 380 21.32 -6.98 -3.74
N ILE A 381 22.64 -7.12 -3.60
CA ILE A 381 23.41 -6.52 -2.50
C ILE A 381 23.34 -4.99 -2.60
N ALA A 382 23.50 -4.43 -3.80
CA ALA A 382 23.41 -2.99 -4.02
C ALA A 382 22.01 -2.46 -3.66
N LEU A 383 20.95 -3.15 -4.10
CA LEU A 383 19.57 -2.80 -3.75
C LEU A 383 19.27 -2.97 -2.25
N ALA A 384 19.76 -4.04 -1.62
CA ALA A 384 19.60 -4.28 -0.18
C ALA A 384 20.30 -3.18 0.65
N ARG A 385 21.49 -2.75 0.22
CA ARG A 385 22.24 -1.65 0.87
C ARG A 385 21.53 -0.31 0.72
N ALA A 386 21.05 0.00 -0.47
CA ALA A 386 20.25 1.21 -0.70
C ALA A 386 19.03 1.21 0.22
N TYR A 387 18.25 0.12 0.21
CA TYR A 387 17.09 -0.06 1.08
C TYR A 387 17.42 0.08 2.57
N ALA A 388 18.48 -0.59 3.05
CA ALA A 388 18.91 -0.54 4.45
C ALA A 388 19.36 0.88 4.87
N ASN A 389 20.05 1.60 3.99
CA ASN A 389 20.46 2.97 4.26
C ASN A 389 19.29 3.95 4.24
N ASP A 390 18.35 3.77 3.32
CA ASP A 390 17.14 4.59 3.24
C ASP A 390 16.28 4.43 4.50
N ILE A 391 16.04 3.18 4.95
CA ILE A 391 15.27 2.92 6.17
C ILE A 391 15.99 3.41 7.43
N THR A 392 17.31 3.25 7.51
CA THR A 392 18.12 3.74 8.64
C THR A 392 18.15 5.26 8.70
N THR A 393 18.27 5.93 7.54
CA THR A 393 18.18 7.39 7.45
C THR A 393 16.81 7.86 7.93
N PHE A 394 15.74 7.24 7.42
CA PHE A 394 14.38 7.57 7.80
C PHE A 394 14.11 7.35 9.30
N TYR A 395 14.58 6.22 9.86
CA TYR A 395 14.55 5.93 11.29
C TYR A 395 15.25 7.02 12.11
N ASN A 396 16.49 7.35 11.78
CA ASN A 396 17.26 8.37 12.47
C ASN A 396 16.59 9.75 12.39
N THR A 397 16.06 10.13 11.22
CA THR A 397 15.31 11.39 11.06
C THR A 397 14.06 11.42 11.96
N ARG A 398 13.34 10.31 12.11
CA ARG A 398 12.15 10.24 13.00
C ARG A 398 12.50 10.37 14.47
N LEU A 399 13.65 9.83 14.91
CA LEU A 399 14.13 10.03 16.29
C LEU A 399 14.46 11.50 16.59
N GLU A 400 14.86 12.27 15.58
CA GLU A 400 15.26 13.68 15.71
C GLU A 400 14.12 14.67 15.42
N ARG A 401 13.01 14.20 14.85
CA ARG A 401 11.89 15.07 14.43
C ARG A 401 10.85 15.24 15.53
N ILE A 402 10.46 16.48 15.82
CA ILE A 402 9.30 16.79 16.67
C ILE A 402 8.01 16.42 15.92
N PRO A 403 7.02 15.78 16.59
CA PRO A 403 6.98 15.43 18.02
C PRO A 403 7.49 14.02 18.37
N ASP A 404 7.86 13.21 17.39
CA ASP A 404 8.26 11.80 17.59
C ASP A 404 9.50 11.68 18.50
N THR A 405 10.39 12.68 18.51
CA THR A 405 11.57 12.75 19.40
C THR A 405 11.23 12.63 20.89
N TYR A 406 10.08 13.17 21.33
CA TYR A 406 9.67 13.06 22.74
C TYR A 406 9.31 11.63 23.12
N VAL A 407 8.61 10.93 22.22
CA VAL A 407 8.24 9.53 22.43
C VAL A 407 9.48 8.65 22.37
N ALA A 408 10.39 8.92 21.44
CA ALA A 408 11.69 8.23 21.33
C ALA A 408 12.57 8.39 22.58
N GLY A 409 12.57 9.58 23.20
CA GLY A 409 13.32 9.86 24.42
C GLY A 409 12.83 9.05 25.62
N ILE A 410 11.51 8.86 25.77
CA ILE A 410 10.90 8.06 26.86
C ILE A 410 11.41 6.60 26.86
N ILE A 411 11.78 6.09 25.68
CA ILE A 411 12.11 4.68 25.45
C ILE A 411 13.59 4.47 25.11
N SER A 412 14.40 5.52 25.26
CA SER A 412 15.85 5.52 25.03
C SER A 412 16.24 4.88 23.68
N MET A 413 15.52 5.22 22.61
CA MET A 413 15.85 4.74 21.27
C MET A 413 17.11 5.43 20.75
N GLU A 414 18.09 4.62 20.37
CA GLU A 414 19.35 5.10 19.80
C GLU A 414 19.31 5.11 18.27
N ARG A 415 20.15 5.97 17.69
CA ARG A 415 20.37 6.05 16.25
C ARG A 415 21.02 4.77 15.76
N ALA A 416 20.62 4.34 14.57
CA ALA A 416 21.24 3.21 13.89
C ALA A 416 22.36 3.68 12.96
N GLU A 417 23.41 2.88 12.83
CA GLU A 417 24.53 3.14 11.92
C GLU A 417 24.15 2.82 10.47
N LEU A 418 24.56 3.70 9.56
CA LEU A 418 24.41 3.49 8.13
C LEU A 418 25.47 2.50 7.64
N PHE A 419 25.12 1.67 6.65
CA PHE A 419 26.12 0.89 5.94
C PHE A 419 26.97 1.80 5.07
N GLN A 420 28.22 1.99 5.50
CA GLN A 420 29.22 2.69 4.70
C GLN A 420 29.67 1.79 3.55
N ALA A 421 29.72 2.37 2.35
CA ALA A 421 30.32 1.71 1.21
C ALA A 421 31.85 1.81 1.30
N THR A 422 32.48 0.94 2.11
CA THR A 422 33.92 0.76 2.04
C THR A 422 34.27 0.22 0.65
N GLY A 423 34.78 1.10 -0.23
CA GLY A 423 35.24 0.74 -1.58
C GLY A 423 34.50 1.38 -2.77
N PHE A 424 33.51 2.26 -2.57
CA PHE A 424 32.87 3.04 -3.65
C PHE A 424 33.27 4.52 -3.62
N GLU A 425 34.53 4.84 -3.33
CA GLU A 425 35.09 6.11 -3.80
C GLU A 425 35.15 6.05 -5.34
N ARG A 426 34.03 6.40 -6.00
CA ARG A 426 34.11 6.84 -7.39
C ARG A 426 34.99 8.07 -7.37
N LYS A 427 36.25 7.91 -7.75
CA LYS A 427 37.12 9.03 -8.11
C LYS A 427 36.30 9.89 -9.08
N ALA A 428 35.90 11.08 -8.65
CA ALA A 428 35.08 11.97 -9.47
C ALA A 428 35.76 12.11 -10.84
N LEU A 429 35.06 11.75 -11.91
CA LEU A 429 35.55 11.99 -13.25
C LEU A 429 35.59 13.51 -13.42
N ASP A 430 36.80 14.06 -13.45
CA ASP A 430 37.05 15.46 -13.79
C ASP A 430 36.69 15.65 -15.27
N VAL A 431 35.40 15.87 -15.54
CA VAL A 431 34.92 16.14 -16.89
C VAL A 431 35.30 17.57 -17.22
N LYS A 432 36.48 17.73 -17.81
CA LYS A 432 36.89 18.98 -18.46
C LYS A 432 36.06 19.14 -19.72
N PHE A 433 35.10 20.06 -19.69
CA PHE A 433 34.44 20.51 -20.89
C PHE A 433 35.47 21.22 -21.80
N PRO A 434 35.52 20.91 -23.11
CA PRO A 434 36.31 21.69 -24.05
C PRO A 434 35.76 23.13 -24.08
N ALA A 435 36.69 24.10 -24.09
CA ALA A 435 36.42 25.54 -24.07
C ALA A 435 35.72 26.05 -25.33
#